data_AF-A0A537E4L1-F1
#
_entry.id   AF-A0A537E4L1-F1
#
_cell.length_a   1.000
_cell.length_b   1.000
_cell.length_c   1.000
_cell.angle_alpha   90.00
_cell.angle_beta   90.00
_cell.angle_gamma   90.00
#
_symmetry.space_group_name_H-M   'P 1'
#
loop_
_entity.id
_entity.type
_entity.pdbx_description
1 polymer ?
#
loop_
_entity_poly.entity_id
_entity_poly.type
_entity_poly.pdbx_seq_one_letter_code
_entity_poly.pdbx_strand_id
1 'polypeptide(L)'
;MSRNSLLGLKRIFFDRIFLRSYWTWRKHPAIIVPSMLQSGLSLILQSVITLAVMLLLISEPADTQLARLFAAMISSRSGGLLGVLLNPAFWFTNIPLSTGVVVALILVALLGGGWVYSSEYGIYLEAWNSESVPISSVVSNGSRRWMSMAWTLLLSNLVTWGPAAIGLGLIVASLANINSPAGVVALLAASYAFQPLFFASLILSVFTVYSYPAVVVDGASGMGAVRRSFRVASQNLGLTLTYSIVRIIFQGLLLLVTYLANGLGVAASLSTAFIVVTLSFILTPMLHLTKSMIYYHAGQSVAETPFQISNLLWQDVMRMLPRAVWLKIRAGLGEGLRFVVGPRNLPFHAASLAALAIGIYMGYNVSVSGVGSSLLGLGAQPGHGNPDFRQFTAATPVDGVAIFLNNWFVSFATAFSGLGFGAPSFISIMFTGFTLGVLVGPQLSPSLTMFSAAILPHGIIEIPSFLLAGSAGMRLGYAALKTKFRPGPESDAYLSKTMRLAVYVVVGLAPLFFIAGLIEADVTPFVMKMFGWTF
;
A
#
# COMPACT_ATOMS: atom_id res chain seq x y z
N MET A 1 48.82 11.36 -2.03
CA MET A 1 47.60 11.19 -1.21
C MET A 1 46.63 10.30 -1.98
N SER A 2 46.46 9.05 -1.53
CA SER A 2 45.93 7.95 -2.34
C SER A 2 44.39 7.94 -2.39
N ARG A 3 43.84 7.46 -3.51
CA ARG A 3 42.41 7.18 -3.79
C ARG A 3 41.68 6.46 -2.64
N ASN A 4 42.42 5.71 -1.82
CA ASN A 4 41.92 4.98 -0.65
C ASN A 4 41.54 5.90 0.53
N SER A 5 42.20 7.05 0.70
CA SER A 5 41.86 8.02 1.75
C SER A 5 40.51 8.72 1.50
N LEU A 6 40.22 9.05 0.24
CA LEU A 6 38.93 9.62 -0.19
C LEU A 6 37.78 8.61 -0.10
N LEU A 7 38.03 7.33 -0.41
CA LEU A 7 37.04 6.26 -0.24
C LEU A 7 36.77 5.97 1.25
N GLY A 8 37.81 5.98 2.09
CA GLY A 8 37.67 5.84 3.55
C GLY A 8 36.87 6.97 4.19
N LEU A 9 37.15 8.23 3.83
CA LEU A 9 36.39 9.40 4.29
C LEU A 9 34.92 9.36 3.87
N LYS A 10 34.63 8.94 2.63
CA LYS A 10 33.25 8.81 2.13
C LYS A 10 32.48 7.67 2.80
N ARG A 11 33.14 6.56 3.14
CA ARG A 11 32.53 5.45 3.89
C ARG A 11 32.17 5.87 5.32
N ILE A 12 33.12 6.52 6.02
CA ILE A 12 32.89 7.08 7.37
C ILE A 12 31.77 8.13 7.38
N PHE A 13 31.61 8.88 6.27
CA PHE A 13 30.52 9.84 6.14
C PHE A 13 29.15 9.17 5.91
N PHE A 14 29.07 8.16 5.03
CA PHE A 14 27.82 7.42 4.81
C PHE A 14 27.35 6.72 6.09
N ASP A 15 28.25 6.03 6.80
CA ASP A 15 27.93 5.32 8.04
C ASP A 15 27.41 6.29 9.11
N ARG A 16 28.00 7.48 9.22
CA ARG A 16 27.52 8.56 10.11
C ARG A 16 26.14 9.08 9.71
N ILE A 17 25.89 9.33 8.42
CA ILE A 17 24.57 9.79 7.95
C ILE A 17 23.50 8.73 8.19
N PHE A 18 23.79 7.46 7.89
CA PHE A 18 22.85 6.37 8.09
C PHE A 18 22.53 6.19 9.57
N LEU A 19 23.53 6.22 10.44
CA LEU A 19 23.36 6.17 11.89
C LEU A 19 22.52 7.35 12.39
N ARG A 20 22.77 8.57 11.91
CA ARG A 20 21.98 9.76 12.26
C ARG A 20 20.52 9.63 11.80
N SER A 21 20.29 9.07 10.61
CA SER A 21 18.95 8.81 10.08
C SER A 21 18.18 7.82 10.94
N TYR A 22 18.83 6.72 11.33
CA TYR A 22 18.30 5.74 12.27
C TYR A 22 17.86 6.39 13.60
N TRP A 23 18.72 7.22 14.18
CA TRP A 23 18.41 7.89 15.44
C TRP A 23 17.34 8.97 15.34
N THR A 24 17.31 9.72 14.24
CA THR A 24 16.26 10.71 13.97
C THR A 24 14.90 10.03 13.90
N TRP A 25 14.80 8.92 13.16
CA TRP A 25 13.60 8.09 13.10
C TRP A 25 13.16 7.63 14.51
N ARG A 26 14.10 7.13 15.32
CA ARG A 26 13.81 6.68 16.69
C ARG A 26 13.33 7.81 17.61
N LYS A 27 13.89 9.01 17.49
CA LYS A 27 13.54 10.18 18.31
C LYS A 27 12.16 10.74 17.99
N HIS A 28 11.73 10.65 16.73
CA HIS A 28 10.50 11.29 16.24
C HIS A 28 9.51 10.27 15.65
N PRO A 29 8.62 9.67 16.45
CA PRO A 29 7.64 8.68 15.96
C PRO A 29 6.73 9.19 14.84
N ALA A 30 6.52 10.51 14.73
CA ALA A 30 5.73 11.13 13.67
C ALA A 30 6.30 10.87 12.25
N ILE A 31 7.59 10.53 12.13
CA ILE A 31 8.26 10.16 10.87
C ILE A 31 7.64 8.92 10.22
N ILE A 32 6.99 8.05 11.00
CA ILE A 32 6.31 6.85 10.48
C ILE A 32 5.00 7.21 9.77
N VAL A 33 4.36 8.33 10.16
CA VAL A 33 3.01 8.70 9.68
C VAL A 33 2.96 8.91 8.16
N PRO A 34 3.91 9.59 7.49
CA PRO A 34 3.94 9.66 6.03
C PRO A 34 4.09 8.30 5.33
N SER A 35 4.89 7.38 5.86
CA SER A 35 4.99 6.02 5.32
C SER A 35 3.68 5.24 5.49
N MET A 36 2.96 5.49 6.58
CA MET A 36 1.61 4.96 6.78
C MET A 36 0.58 5.58 5.82
N LEU A 37 0.69 6.88 5.54
CA LEU A 37 -0.13 7.56 4.52
C LEU A 37 0.12 7.02 3.11
N GLN A 38 1.34 6.55 2.84
CA GLN A 38 1.65 5.84 1.60
C GLN A 38 0.82 4.57 1.45
N SER A 39 0.62 3.79 2.53
CA SER A 39 -0.30 2.63 2.51
C SER A 39 -1.75 3.05 2.27
N GLY A 40 -2.18 4.17 2.86
CA GLY A 40 -3.48 4.78 2.56
C GLY A 40 -3.62 5.12 1.08
N LEU A 41 -2.62 5.78 0.47
CA LEU A 41 -2.59 6.11 -0.95
C LEU A 41 -2.62 4.86 -1.84
N SER A 42 -1.87 3.82 -1.50
CA SER A 42 -1.92 2.53 -2.18
C SER A 42 -3.33 1.94 -2.17
N LEU A 43 -4.05 2.05 -1.04
CA LEU A 43 -5.43 1.60 -0.96
C LEU A 43 -6.40 2.47 -1.77
N ILE A 44 -6.17 3.79 -1.87
CA ILE A 44 -6.94 4.65 -2.79
C ILE A 44 -6.76 4.16 -4.24
N LEU A 45 -5.52 3.92 -4.66
CA LEU A 45 -5.25 3.40 -6.01
C LEU A 45 -5.91 2.04 -6.23
N GLN A 46 -5.81 1.13 -5.25
CA GLN A 46 -6.49 -0.16 -5.31
C GLN A 46 -7.99 0.00 -5.41
N SER A 47 -8.61 0.93 -4.67
CA SER A 47 -10.06 1.17 -4.70
C SER A 47 -10.58 1.55 -6.09
N VAL A 48 -9.79 2.27 -6.90
CA VAL A 48 -10.13 2.59 -8.30
C VAL A 48 -10.22 1.32 -9.13
N ILE A 49 -9.21 0.43 -9.00
CA ILE A 49 -9.18 -0.86 -9.71
C ILE A 49 -10.33 -1.75 -9.23
N THR A 50 -10.49 -1.87 -7.91
CA THR A 50 -11.53 -2.68 -7.28
C THR A 50 -12.92 -2.24 -7.71
N LEU A 51 -13.19 -0.93 -7.75
CA LEU A 51 -14.46 -0.39 -8.25
C LEU A 51 -14.68 -0.74 -9.72
N ALA A 52 -13.66 -0.56 -10.56
CA ALA A 52 -13.76 -0.91 -11.98
C ALA A 52 -14.04 -2.40 -12.19
N VAL A 53 -13.35 -3.27 -11.45
CA VAL A 53 -13.59 -4.72 -11.48
C VAL A 53 -14.99 -5.07 -11.02
N MET A 54 -15.48 -4.49 -9.91
CA MET A 54 -16.85 -4.70 -9.45
C MET A 54 -17.87 -4.26 -10.51
N LEU A 55 -17.69 -3.09 -11.12
CA LEU A 55 -18.58 -2.59 -12.16
C LEU A 55 -18.57 -3.49 -13.41
N LEU A 56 -17.40 -3.97 -13.83
CA LEU A 56 -17.27 -4.93 -14.95
C LEU A 56 -18.02 -6.22 -14.68
N LEU A 57 -17.86 -6.79 -13.47
CA LEU A 57 -18.54 -8.03 -13.09
C LEU A 57 -20.07 -7.88 -13.04
N ILE A 58 -20.57 -6.67 -12.77
CA ILE A 58 -22.00 -6.38 -12.71
C ILE A 58 -22.59 -6.09 -14.07
N SER A 59 -21.88 -5.33 -14.93
CA SER A 59 -22.41 -4.91 -16.23
C SER A 59 -22.43 -6.05 -17.25
N GLU A 60 -21.49 -7.00 -17.14
CA GLU A 60 -21.29 -8.06 -18.14
C GLU A 60 -21.23 -9.46 -17.48
N PRO A 61 -22.27 -9.88 -16.74
CA PRO A 61 -22.21 -11.08 -15.90
C PRO A 61 -22.18 -12.40 -16.70
N ALA A 62 -22.49 -12.35 -18.00
CA ALA A 62 -22.44 -13.47 -18.93
C ALA A 62 -21.28 -13.36 -19.95
N ASP A 63 -20.40 -12.37 -19.83
CA ASP A 63 -19.31 -12.22 -20.79
C ASP A 63 -18.29 -13.35 -20.64
N THR A 64 -18.36 -14.27 -21.62
CA THR A 64 -17.44 -15.38 -21.78
C THR A 64 -15.98 -14.94 -21.82
N GLN A 65 -15.67 -13.68 -22.17
CA GLN A 65 -14.31 -13.16 -22.21
C GLN A 65 -13.74 -12.80 -20.83
N LEU A 66 -14.56 -12.21 -19.94
CA LEU A 66 -14.20 -12.01 -18.53
C LEU A 66 -14.01 -13.37 -17.83
N ALA A 67 -14.92 -14.31 -18.04
CA ALA A 67 -14.79 -15.69 -17.56
C ALA A 67 -13.51 -16.36 -18.06
N ARG A 68 -13.16 -16.18 -19.35
CA ARG A 68 -11.90 -16.66 -19.94
C ARG A 68 -10.68 -15.95 -19.37
N LEU A 69 -10.76 -14.65 -19.05
CA LEU A 69 -9.68 -13.90 -18.39
C LEU A 69 -9.40 -14.50 -17.00
N PHE A 70 -10.44 -14.71 -16.19
CA PHE A 70 -10.31 -15.36 -14.89
C PHE A 70 -9.79 -16.80 -15.02
N ALA A 71 -10.28 -17.56 -16.01
CA ALA A 71 -9.81 -18.92 -16.28
C ALA A 71 -8.35 -18.95 -16.72
N ALA A 72 -7.94 -17.97 -17.50
CA ALA A 72 -6.57 -17.83 -17.92
C ALA A 72 -5.63 -17.41 -16.77
N MET A 73 -6.09 -16.58 -15.83
CA MET A 73 -5.32 -16.21 -14.63
C MET A 73 -5.17 -17.38 -13.64
N ILE A 74 -6.19 -18.24 -13.50
CA ILE A 74 -6.20 -19.33 -12.51
C ILE A 74 -5.58 -20.62 -13.07
N SER A 75 -5.81 -20.96 -14.35
CA SER A 75 -5.42 -22.27 -14.89
C SER A 75 -3.93 -22.48 -15.11
N SER A 76 -3.07 -21.47 -14.88
CA SER A 76 -1.61 -21.50 -15.12
C SER A 76 -1.18 -21.99 -16.52
N ARG A 77 -2.12 -22.11 -17.47
CA ARG A 77 -1.84 -22.47 -18.87
C ARG A 77 -1.35 -21.23 -19.61
N SER A 78 -0.10 -21.29 -20.04
CA SER A 78 0.66 -20.21 -20.70
C SER A 78 0.03 -19.59 -21.95
N GLY A 79 -1.00 -20.18 -22.55
CA GLY A 79 -1.68 -19.67 -23.75
C GLY A 79 -3.01 -18.94 -23.52
N GLY A 80 -3.67 -19.11 -22.37
CA GLY A 80 -5.02 -18.58 -22.14
C GLY A 80 -5.05 -17.05 -21.98
N LEU A 81 -4.10 -16.51 -21.21
CA LEU A 81 -4.06 -15.09 -20.83
C LEU A 81 -3.69 -14.24 -22.03
N LEU A 82 -2.69 -14.71 -22.78
CA LEU A 82 -2.27 -14.08 -24.03
C LEU A 82 -3.41 -14.09 -25.06
N GLY A 83 -4.15 -15.19 -25.19
CA GLY A 83 -5.27 -15.28 -26.13
C GLY A 83 -6.42 -14.32 -25.82
N VAL A 84 -6.73 -14.09 -24.55
CA VAL A 84 -7.74 -13.09 -24.14
C VAL A 84 -7.23 -11.67 -24.36
N LEU A 85 -5.99 -11.38 -23.98
CA LEU A 85 -5.37 -10.06 -24.15
C LEU A 85 -5.08 -9.71 -25.62
N LEU A 86 -4.99 -10.70 -26.51
CA LEU A 86 -4.84 -10.48 -27.96
C LEU A 86 -6.17 -10.40 -28.70
N ASN A 87 -7.31 -10.65 -28.04
CA ASN A 87 -8.62 -10.54 -28.66
C ASN A 87 -9.03 -9.06 -28.79
N PRO A 88 -9.16 -8.50 -30.01
CA PRO A 88 -9.54 -7.09 -30.18
C PRO A 88 -10.91 -6.79 -29.60
N ALA A 89 -11.86 -7.75 -29.64
CA ALA A 89 -13.20 -7.57 -29.09
C ALA A 89 -13.18 -7.33 -27.57
N PHE A 90 -12.23 -7.92 -26.84
CA PHE A 90 -12.05 -7.68 -25.42
C PHE A 90 -11.69 -6.22 -25.16
N TRP A 91 -10.78 -5.67 -25.95
CA TRP A 91 -10.37 -4.27 -25.79
C TRP A 91 -11.42 -3.29 -26.31
N PHE A 92 -12.09 -3.53 -27.43
CA PHE A 92 -13.11 -2.59 -27.93
C PHE A 92 -14.24 -2.31 -26.92
N THR A 93 -14.70 -3.33 -26.20
CA THR A 93 -15.72 -3.19 -25.16
C THR A 93 -15.16 -2.54 -23.88
N ASN A 94 -13.88 -2.79 -23.55
CA ASN A 94 -13.29 -2.39 -22.27
C ASN A 94 -12.35 -1.17 -22.35
N ILE A 95 -12.05 -0.63 -23.55
CA ILE A 95 -11.14 0.50 -23.75
C ILE A 95 -11.62 1.75 -22.98
N PRO A 96 -12.89 2.20 -23.07
CA PRO A 96 -13.31 3.41 -22.37
C PRO A 96 -13.13 3.32 -20.85
N LEU A 97 -13.51 2.17 -20.27
CA LEU A 97 -13.33 1.93 -18.84
C LEU A 97 -11.85 1.82 -18.47
N SER A 98 -11.06 1.06 -19.24
CA SER A 98 -9.63 0.87 -18.99
C SER A 98 -8.87 2.19 -19.08
N THR A 99 -9.18 3.03 -20.07
CA THR A 99 -8.63 4.38 -20.20
C THR A 99 -9.05 5.25 -19.01
N GLY A 100 -10.33 5.24 -18.63
CA GLY A 100 -10.82 5.97 -17.46
C GLY A 100 -10.11 5.56 -16.16
N VAL A 101 -9.92 4.26 -15.95
CA VAL A 101 -9.19 3.69 -14.81
C VAL A 101 -7.73 4.11 -14.82
N VAL A 102 -7.03 3.99 -15.94
CA VAL A 102 -5.61 4.38 -16.05
C VAL A 102 -5.44 5.88 -15.79
N VAL A 103 -6.30 6.73 -16.36
CA VAL A 103 -6.29 8.17 -16.11
C VAL A 103 -6.53 8.47 -14.63
N ALA A 104 -7.53 7.85 -14.02
CA ALA A 104 -7.82 8.02 -12.60
C ALA A 104 -6.65 7.56 -11.71
N LEU A 105 -6.03 6.42 -12.01
CA LEU A 105 -4.86 5.92 -11.30
C LEU A 105 -3.67 6.88 -11.40
N ILE A 106 -3.38 7.40 -12.59
CA ILE A 106 -2.30 8.38 -12.78
C ILE A 106 -2.60 9.65 -11.99
N LEU A 107 -3.81 10.20 -12.07
CA LEU A 107 -4.18 11.41 -11.34
C LEU A 107 -4.09 11.22 -9.82
N VAL A 108 -4.63 10.12 -9.29
CA VAL A 108 -4.55 9.80 -7.86
C VAL A 108 -3.10 9.61 -7.42
N ALA A 109 -2.30 8.87 -8.18
CA ALA A 109 -0.90 8.62 -7.85
C ALA A 109 -0.09 9.91 -7.82
N LEU A 110 -0.32 10.83 -8.77
CA LEU A 110 0.40 12.10 -8.85
C LEU A 110 -0.04 13.08 -7.76
N LEU A 111 -1.34 13.30 -7.59
CA LEU A 111 -1.87 14.28 -6.64
C LEU A 111 -1.70 13.79 -5.20
N GLY A 112 -2.09 12.55 -4.94
CA GLY A 112 -1.94 11.90 -3.64
C GLY A 112 -0.47 11.67 -3.30
N GLY A 113 0.33 11.18 -4.24
CA GLY A 113 1.78 11.04 -4.07
C GLY A 113 2.45 12.39 -3.81
N GLY A 114 2.06 13.44 -4.54
CA GLY A 114 2.54 14.80 -4.32
C GLY A 114 2.36 15.26 -2.88
N TRP A 115 1.17 15.02 -2.32
CA TRP A 115 0.87 15.37 -0.93
C TRP A 115 1.61 14.49 0.08
N VAL A 116 1.63 13.17 -0.12
CA VAL A 116 2.30 12.21 0.78
C VAL A 116 3.81 12.44 0.81
N TYR A 117 4.46 12.53 -0.35
CA TYR A 117 5.90 12.77 -0.43
C TYR A 117 6.29 14.18 0.05
N SER A 118 5.45 15.20 -0.17
CA SER A 118 5.67 16.53 0.43
C SER A 118 5.63 16.48 1.95
N SER A 119 4.68 15.73 2.52
CA SER A 119 4.60 15.48 3.96
C SER A 119 5.84 14.74 4.47
N GLU A 120 6.22 13.67 3.77
CA GLU A 120 7.35 12.81 4.12
C GLU A 120 8.67 13.57 4.20
N TYR A 121 9.10 14.17 3.09
CA TYR A 121 10.38 14.87 3.03
C TYR A 121 10.38 16.16 3.86
N GLY A 122 9.22 16.82 4.02
CA GLY A 122 9.08 18.00 4.87
C GLY A 122 9.30 17.69 6.35
N ILE A 123 8.71 16.61 6.85
CA ILE A 123 8.92 16.15 8.23
C ILE A 123 10.38 15.77 8.46
N TYR A 124 11.04 15.14 7.50
CA TYR A 124 12.45 14.79 7.64
C TYR A 124 13.32 16.02 7.87
N LEU A 125 13.10 17.09 7.09
CA LEU A 125 13.81 18.35 7.26
C LEU A 125 13.52 19.01 8.62
N GLU A 126 12.27 18.97 9.08
CA GLU A 126 11.86 19.53 10.37
C GLU A 126 12.46 18.75 11.54
N ALA A 127 12.46 17.41 11.46
CA ALA A 127 12.99 16.52 12.49
C ALA A 127 14.50 16.66 12.72
N TRP A 128 15.26 17.07 11.69
CA TRP A 128 16.69 17.31 11.85
C TRP A 128 17.01 18.58 12.65
N ASN A 129 16.09 19.55 12.62
CA ASN A 129 16.30 20.90 13.15
C ASN A 129 15.48 21.17 14.42
N SER A 130 14.63 20.25 14.84
CA SER A 130 13.66 20.45 15.93
C SER A 130 13.79 19.39 17.02
N GLU A 131 13.47 19.76 18.26
CA GLU A 131 13.49 18.82 19.39
C GLU A 131 12.37 17.79 19.35
N SER A 132 11.21 18.16 18.79
CA SER A 132 10.07 17.28 18.58
C SER A 132 9.32 17.67 17.30
N VAL A 133 8.62 16.71 16.68
CA VAL A 133 7.80 16.96 15.48
C VAL A 133 6.38 16.46 15.75
N PRO A 134 5.37 17.35 15.80
CA PRO A 134 4.00 16.96 16.01
C PRO A 134 3.36 16.35 14.75
N ILE A 135 2.27 15.59 14.92
CA ILE A 135 1.49 15.02 13.79
C ILE A 135 0.90 16.13 12.89
N SER A 136 0.64 17.32 13.44
CA SER A 136 0.20 18.47 12.64
C SER A 136 1.22 18.87 11.56
N SER A 137 2.51 18.62 11.80
CA SER A 137 3.57 18.87 10.81
C SER A 137 3.41 18.01 9.56
N VAL A 138 2.78 16.83 9.67
CA VAL A 138 2.43 16.00 8.50
C VAL A 138 1.50 16.78 7.58
N VAL A 139 0.43 17.34 8.13
CA VAL A 139 -0.58 18.06 7.36
C VAL A 139 -0.01 19.35 6.77
N SER A 140 0.75 20.12 7.55
CA SER A 140 1.33 21.38 7.07
C SER A 140 2.40 21.17 6.00
N ASN A 141 3.26 20.15 6.14
CA ASN A 141 4.27 19.86 5.12
C ASN A 141 3.63 19.23 3.87
N GLY A 142 2.58 18.43 4.03
CA GLY A 142 1.77 17.92 2.94
C GLY A 142 1.14 19.04 2.11
N SER A 143 0.49 20.01 2.75
CA SER A 143 -0.21 21.09 2.02
C SER A 143 0.71 22.16 1.43
N ARG A 144 1.94 22.33 1.94
CA ARG A 144 2.85 23.41 1.52
C ARG A 144 3.35 23.30 0.08
N ARG A 145 3.83 22.13 -0.35
CA ARG A 145 4.54 21.96 -1.65
C ARG A 145 4.03 20.79 -2.48
N TRP A 146 2.83 20.27 -2.20
CA TRP A 146 2.31 19.09 -2.88
C TRP A 146 2.21 19.23 -4.40
N MET A 147 1.87 20.41 -4.95
CA MET A 147 1.80 20.61 -6.41
C MET A 147 3.19 20.54 -7.05
N SER A 148 4.17 21.22 -6.45
CA SER A 148 5.57 21.16 -6.90
C SER A 148 6.10 19.73 -6.81
N MET A 149 5.72 19.00 -5.75
CA MET A 149 6.07 17.58 -5.58
C MET A 149 5.37 16.69 -6.62
N ALA A 150 4.07 16.86 -6.87
CA ALA A 150 3.30 16.12 -7.89
C ALA A 150 3.89 16.29 -9.29
N TRP A 151 4.22 17.53 -9.66
CA TRP A 151 4.87 17.82 -10.94
C TRP A 151 6.27 17.19 -11.04
N THR A 152 7.02 17.21 -9.94
CA THR A 152 8.34 16.55 -9.86
C THR A 152 8.21 15.04 -9.92
N LEU A 153 7.20 14.45 -9.29
CA LEU A 153 6.92 13.02 -9.35
C LEU A 153 6.64 12.57 -10.78
N LEU A 154 5.79 13.30 -11.51
CA LEU A 154 5.49 13.01 -12.91
C LEU A 154 6.76 13.05 -13.75
N LEU A 155 7.46 14.19 -13.76
CA LEU A 155 8.63 14.38 -14.62
C LEU A 155 9.79 13.46 -14.22
N SER A 156 10.03 13.25 -12.93
CA SER A 156 11.07 12.34 -12.47
C SER A 156 10.77 10.90 -12.88
N ASN A 157 9.51 10.44 -12.82
CA ASN A 157 9.15 9.09 -13.28
C ASN A 157 9.23 8.96 -14.81
N LEU A 158 8.77 9.97 -15.57
CA LEU A 158 8.90 9.98 -17.02
C LEU A 158 10.37 9.96 -17.48
N VAL A 159 11.24 10.75 -16.84
CA VAL A 159 12.68 10.74 -17.13
C VAL A 159 13.30 9.40 -16.74
N THR A 160 12.94 8.85 -15.58
CA THR A 160 13.56 7.62 -15.07
C THR A 160 13.13 6.39 -15.84
N TRP A 161 11.83 6.22 -16.05
CA TRP A 161 11.24 4.97 -16.57
C TRP A 161 10.69 5.11 -17.99
N GLY A 162 10.72 6.31 -18.58
CA GLY A 162 10.30 6.55 -19.96
C GLY A 162 11.00 5.65 -20.99
N PRO A 163 12.34 5.50 -20.96
CA PRO A 163 13.02 4.61 -21.90
C PRO A 163 12.56 3.15 -21.77
N ALA A 164 12.49 2.60 -20.56
CA ALA A 164 12.00 1.24 -20.32
C ALA A 164 10.53 1.07 -20.76
N ALA A 165 9.69 2.07 -20.50
CA ALA A 165 8.29 2.06 -20.92
C ALA A 165 8.14 2.08 -22.44
N ILE A 166 8.98 2.82 -23.17
CA ILE A 166 9.02 2.79 -24.64
C ILE A 166 9.40 1.39 -25.13
N GLY A 167 10.45 0.79 -24.57
CA GLY A 167 10.87 -0.57 -24.94
C GLY A 167 9.79 -1.62 -24.66
N LEU A 168 9.12 -1.53 -23.50
CA LEU A 168 8.00 -2.39 -23.16
C LEU A 168 6.81 -2.17 -24.13
N GLY A 169 6.52 -0.93 -24.49
CA GLY A 169 5.49 -0.59 -25.47
C GLY A 169 5.74 -1.20 -26.84
N LEU A 170 7.00 -1.22 -27.29
CA LEU A 170 7.38 -1.90 -28.54
C LEU A 170 7.16 -3.42 -28.47
N ILE A 171 7.47 -4.05 -27.33
CA ILE A 171 7.21 -5.48 -27.09
C ILE A 171 5.71 -5.74 -27.18
N VAL A 172 4.90 -4.99 -26.44
CA VAL A 172 3.44 -5.16 -26.42
C VAL A 172 2.84 -4.93 -27.81
N ALA A 173 3.28 -3.89 -28.55
CA ALA A 173 2.83 -3.65 -29.91
C ALA A 173 3.20 -4.79 -30.88
N SER A 174 4.37 -5.43 -30.67
CA SER A 174 4.80 -6.56 -31.49
C SER A 174 3.99 -7.83 -31.22
N LEU A 175 3.52 -8.03 -29.98
CA LEU A 175 2.69 -9.18 -29.61
C LEU A 175 1.37 -9.24 -30.39
N ALA A 176 0.82 -8.08 -30.80
CA ALA A 176 -0.41 -8.03 -31.61
C ALA A 176 -0.29 -8.75 -32.96
N ASN A 177 0.94 -8.90 -33.49
CA ASN A 177 1.20 -9.51 -34.79
C ASN A 177 2.01 -10.81 -34.70
N ILE A 178 2.11 -11.42 -33.51
CA ILE A 178 2.99 -12.57 -33.24
C ILE A 178 2.75 -13.78 -34.15
N ASN A 179 1.54 -13.90 -34.72
CA ASN A 179 1.16 -14.99 -35.63
C ASN A 179 1.76 -14.85 -37.04
N SER A 180 2.48 -13.76 -37.33
CA SER A 180 3.15 -13.53 -38.61
C SER A 180 4.68 -13.63 -38.46
N PRO A 181 5.42 -14.13 -39.46
CA PRO A 181 6.90 -14.10 -39.43
C PRO A 181 7.46 -12.71 -39.17
N ALA A 182 6.83 -11.67 -39.76
CA ALA A 182 7.19 -10.27 -39.52
C ALA A 182 6.98 -9.85 -38.06
N GLY A 183 5.90 -10.29 -37.41
CA GLY A 183 5.65 -10.01 -36.00
C GLY A 183 6.60 -10.74 -35.06
N VAL A 184 7.03 -11.96 -35.39
CA VAL A 184 8.09 -12.66 -34.63
C VAL A 184 9.40 -11.90 -34.72
N VAL A 185 9.78 -11.44 -35.92
CA VAL A 185 10.99 -10.61 -36.13
C VAL A 185 10.87 -9.28 -35.36
N ALA A 186 9.70 -8.63 -35.40
CA ALA A 186 9.45 -7.40 -34.66
C ALA A 186 9.57 -7.60 -33.14
N LEU A 187 9.03 -8.71 -32.60
CA LEU A 187 9.13 -9.04 -31.18
C LEU A 187 10.58 -9.29 -30.74
N LEU A 188 11.36 -10.01 -31.55
CA LEU A 188 12.78 -10.22 -31.29
C LEU A 188 13.53 -8.87 -31.30
N ALA A 189 13.31 -8.04 -32.32
CA ALA A 189 13.91 -6.71 -32.41
C ALA A 189 13.53 -5.81 -31.22
N ALA A 190 12.26 -5.81 -30.82
CA ALA A 190 11.78 -5.07 -29.65
C ALA A 190 12.41 -5.59 -28.34
N SER A 191 12.59 -6.90 -28.21
CA SER A 191 13.24 -7.52 -27.04
C SER A 191 14.72 -7.14 -26.95
N TYR A 192 15.44 -7.11 -28.09
CA TYR A 192 16.82 -6.62 -28.15
C TYR A 192 16.90 -5.11 -27.85
N ALA A 193 15.97 -4.30 -28.35
CA ALA A 193 15.91 -2.86 -28.08
C ALA A 193 15.54 -2.54 -26.62
N PHE A 194 14.75 -3.39 -25.96
CA PHE A 194 14.35 -3.21 -24.56
C PHE A 194 15.55 -3.24 -23.60
N GLN A 195 16.56 -4.08 -23.85
CA GLN A 195 17.72 -4.22 -22.97
C GLN A 195 18.48 -2.89 -22.74
N PRO A 196 18.96 -2.17 -23.77
CA PRO A 196 19.65 -0.89 -23.57
C PRO A 196 18.72 0.20 -23.01
N LEU A 197 17.43 0.20 -23.36
CA LEU A 197 16.45 1.16 -22.82
C LEU A 197 16.18 0.94 -21.33
N PHE A 198 16.07 -0.33 -20.91
CA PHE A 198 15.95 -0.71 -19.52
C PHE A 198 17.21 -0.35 -18.74
N PHE A 199 18.39 -0.65 -19.30
CA PHE A 199 19.66 -0.27 -18.69
C PHE A 199 19.82 1.25 -18.55
N ALA A 200 19.44 2.02 -19.56
CA ALA A 200 19.40 3.48 -19.48
C ALA A 200 18.47 3.96 -18.35
N SER A 201 17.31 3.32 -18.17
CA SER A 201 16.38 3.64 -17.08
C SER A 201 16.98 3.36 -15.70
N LEU A 202 17.72 2.26 -15.55
CA LEU A 202 18.45 1.96 -14.30
C LEU A 202 19.50 3.02 -13.99
N ILE A 203 20.27 3.46 -14.99
CA ILE A 203 21.22 4.56 -14.82
C ILE A 203 20.49 5.84 -14.41
N LEU A 204 19.44 6.22 -15.13
CA LEU A 204 18.66 7.43 -14.83
C LEU A 204 18.06 7.39 -13.42
N SER A 205 17.67 6.21 -12.92
CA SER A 205 17.15 6.04 -11.56
C SER A 205 18.15 6.43 -10.46
N VAL A 206 19.45 6.26 -10.71
CA VAL A 206 20.52 6.68 -9.79
C VAL A 206 20.64 8.21 -9.79
N PHE A 207 20.48 8.86 -10.95
CA PHE A 207 20.60 10.32 -11.07
C PHE A 207 19.34 11.08 -10.65
N THR A 208 18.17 10.45 -10.68
CA THR A 208 16.88 11.04 -10.24
C THR A 208 16.54 10.76 -8.78
N VAL A 209 17.41 10.06 -8.04
CA VAL A 209 17.14 9.62 -6.66
C VAL A 209 16.87 10.77 -5.68
N TYR A 210 17.41 11.95 -5.94
CA TYR A 210 17.27 13.14 -5.10
C TYR A 210 16.23 14.14 -5.62
N SER A 211 15.44 13.79 -6.63
CA SER A 211 14.41 14.67 -7.18
C SER A 211 13.40 15.13 -6.11
N TYR A 212 13.00 14.25 -5.19
CA TYR A 212 12.01 14.59 -4.17
C TYR A 212 12.61 15.42 -3.01
N PRO A 213 13.78 15.06 -2.45
CA PRO A 213 14.51 15.94 -1.52
C PRO A 213 14.72 17.37 -2.05
N ALA A 214 15.02 17.53 -3.34
CA ALA A 214 15.22 18.84 -3.97
C ALA A 214 14.00 19.77 -3.87
N VAL A 215 12.79 19.21 -3.86
CA VAL A 215 11.56 20.00 -3.74
C VAL A 215 11.43 20.62 -2.35
N VAL A 216 11.80 19.88 -1.32
CA VAL A 216 11.64 20.32 0.07
C VAL A 216 12.83 21.16 0.53
N VAL A 217 14.05 20.74 0.23
CA VAL A 217 15.27 21.43 0.68
C VAL A 217 15.48 22.74 -0.11
N ASP A 218 15.44 22.68 -1.45
CA ASP A 218 15.79 23.82 -2.31
C ASP A 218 14.57 24.62 -2.80
N GLY A 219 13.35 24.16 -2.54
CA GLY A 219 12.14 24.75 -3.15
C GLY A 219 12.06 24.56 -4.66
N ALA A 220 12.78 23.58 -5.20
CA ALA A 220 12.76 23.26 -6.61
C ALA A 220 11.44 22.59 -7.04
N SER A 221 11.15 22.58 -8.34
CA SER A 221 9.98 21.87 -8.87
C SER A 221 10.25 21.32 -10.28
N GLY A 222 9.54 20.25 -10.62
CA GLY A 222 9.55 19.64 -11.95
C GLY A 222 10.96 19.32 -12.45
N MET A 223 11.25 19.78 -13.67
CA MET A 223 12.57 19.60 -14.28
C MET A 223 13.68 20.34 -13.53
N GLY A 224 13.36 21.42 -12.81
CA GLY A 224 14.32 22.12 -11.96
C GLY A 224 14.77 21.27 -10.77
N ALA A 225 13.90 20.42 -10.22
CA ALA A 225 14.25 19.46 -9.18
C ALA A 225 15.05 18.27 -9.75
N VAL A 226 14.64 17.74 -10.91
CA VAL A 226 15.38 16.68 -11.63
C VAL A 226 16.81 17.13 -11.95
N ARG A 227 17.00 18.33 -12.51
CA ARG A 227 18.34 18.87 -12.82
C ARG A 227 19.23 18.99 -11.58
N ARG A 228 18.68 19.42 -10.45
CA ARG A 228 19.42 19.49 -9.18
C ARG A 228 19.78 18.10 -8.67
N SER A 229 18.88 17.11 -8.81
CA SER A 229 19.17 15.72 -8.49
C SER A 229 20.35 15.20 -9.32
N PHE A 230 20.34 15.43 -10.63
CA PHE A 230 21.44 15.05 -11.52
C PHE A 230 22.77 15.69 -11.10
N ARG A 231 22.76 16.99 -10.78
CA ARG A 231 23.95 17.71 -10.32
C ARG A 231 24.52 17.12 -9.03
N VAL A 232 23.67 16.89 -8.03
CA VAL A 232 24.12 16.34 -6.74
C VAL A 232 24.61 14.90 -6.89
N ALA A 233 23.88 14.08 -7.67
CA ALA A 233 24.26 12.70 -7.96
C ALA A 233 25.60 12.62 -8.70
N SER A 234 25.82 13.47 -9.72
CA SER A 234 27.06 13.48 -10.50
C SER A 234 28.27 14.00 -9.71
N GLN A 235 28.07 15.00 -8.84
CA GLN A 235 29.12 15.51 -7.95
C GLN A 235 29.47 14.51 -6.84
N ASN A 236 28.49 13.72 -6.38
CA ASN A 236 28.62 12.77 -5.27
C ASN A 236 28.35 11.33 -5.70
N LEU A 237 28.89 10.90 -6.86
CA LEU A 237 28.63 9.57 -7.43
C LEU A 237 28.92 8.44 -6.44
N GLY A 238 30.03 8.52 -5.71
CA GLY A 238 30.39 7.50 -4.71
C GLY A 238 29.30 7.29 -3.65
N LEU A 239 28.83 8.37 -3.02
CA LEU A 239 27.78 8.30 -2.00
C LEU A 239 26.43 7.85 -2.59
N THR A 240 26.12 8.33 -3.80
CA THR A 240 24.86 8.00 -4.49
C THR A 240 24.82 6.54 -4.92
N LEU A 241 25.94 5.99 -5.37
CA LEU A 241 26.08 4.56 -5.68
C LEU A 241 26.04 3.72 -4.41
N THR A 242 26.72 4.13 -3.34
CA THR A 242 26.62 3.44 -2.03
C THR A 242 25.17 3.39 -1.56
N TYR A 243 24.45 4.52 -1.57
CA TYR A 243 23.04 4.57 -1.23
C TYR A 243 22.20 3.63 -2.13
N SER A 244 22.41 3.68 -3.44
CA SER A 244 21.67 2.85 -4.41
C SER A 244 21.91 1.36 -4.18
N ILE A 245 23.16 0.96 -3.94
CA ILE A 245 23.53 -0.43 -3.62
C ILE A 245 22.87 -0.88 -2.31
N VAL A 246 22.97 -0.07 -1.25
CA VAL A 246 22.33 -0.35 0.04
C VAL A 246 20.82 -0.54 -0.14
N ARG A 247 20.16 0.34 -0.90
CA ARG A 247 18.74 0.22 -1.23
C ARG A 247 18.42 -1.08 -1.98
N ILE A 248 19.24 -1.45 -2.98
CA ILE A 248 19.06 -2.70 -3.75
C ILE A 248 19.25 -3.92 -2.84
N ILE A 249 20.26 -3.93 -1.98
CA ILE A 249 20.50 -5.01 -1.01
C ILE A 249 19.31 -5.14 -0.06
N PHE A 250 18.79 -4.04 0.49
CA PHE A 250 17.61 -4.07 1.34
C PHE A 250 16.39 -4.63 0.62
N GLN A 251 16.13 -4.19 -0.62
CA GLN A 251 15.03 -4.74 -1.41
C GLN A 251 15.24 -6.22 -1.72
N GLY A 252 16.47 -6.63 -2.06
CA GLY A 252 16.85 -8.01 -2.30
C GLY A 252 16.69 -8.90 -1.07
N LEU A 253 17.01 -8.41 0.12
CA LEU A 253 16.80 -9.11 1.38
C LEU A 253 15.32 -9.31 1.68
N LEU A 254 14.47 -8.29 1.46
CA LEU A 254 13.01 -8.43 1.61
C LEU A 254 12.44 -9.47 0.63
N LEU A 255 12.91 -9.46 -0.62
CA LEU A 255 12.53 -10.47 -1.61
C LEU A 255 13.05 -11.86 -1.25
N LEU A 256 14.28 -11.97 -0.74
CA LEU A 256 14.87 -13.23 -0.29
C LEU A 256 14.09 -13.82 0.88
N VAL A 257 13.68 -13.01 1.86
CA VAL A 257 12.82 -13.45 2.97
C VAL A 257 11.51 -14.02 2.43
N THR A 258 10.91 -13.34 1.46
CA THR A 258 9.67 -13.80 0.80
C THR A 258 9.89 -15.11 0.05
N TYR A 259 10.99 -15.22 -0.70
CA TYR A 259 11.33 -16.41 -1.48
C TYR A 259 11.64 -17.62 -0.61
N LEU A 260 12.46 -17.45 0.44
CA LEU A 260 12.84 -18.53 1.36
C LEU A 260 11.62 -19.04 2.13
N ALA A 261 10.71 -18.16 2.54
CA ALA A 261 9.47 -18.58 3.16
C ALA A 261 8.63 -19.47 2.24
N ASN A 262 8.46 -19.07 0.97
CA ASN A 262 7.77 -19.89 -0.02
C ASN A 262 8.46 -21.25 -0.28
N GLY A 263 9.80 -21.28 -0.30
CA GLY A 263 10.59 -22.48 -0.58
C GLY A 263 10.62 -23.52 0.56
N LEU A 264 10.39 -23.11 1.80
CA LEU A 264 10.37 -24.00 2.97
C LEU A 264 9.02 -24.72 3.17
N GLY A 265 8.07 -24.59 2.24
CA GLY A 265 6.74 -25.16 2.41
C GLY A 265 5.91 -24.49 3.51
N VAL A 266 6.41 -23.37 4.06
CA VAL A 266 5.58 -22.39 4.78
C VAL A 266 4.74 -21.71 3.70
N ALA A 267 3.67 -22.40 3.29
CA ALA A 267 2.86 -22.04 2.14
C ALA A 267 2.42 -20.59 2.27
N ALA A 268 2.97 -19.69 1.44
CA ALA A 268 2.49 -18.34 1.13
C ALA A 268 1.80 -17.60 2.31
N SER A 269 2.30 -17.77 3.53
CA SER A 269 1.48 -17.48 4.70
C SER A 269 1.49 -15.98 4.96
N LEU A 270 0.35 -15.49 5.45
CA LEU A 270 0.16 -14.11 5.89
C LEU A 270 1.32 -13.62 6.80
N SER A 271 2.01 -14.54 7.50
CA SER A 271 3.15 -14.25 8.37
C SER A 271 4.38 -13.71 7.61
N THR A 272 4.63 -14.21 6.40
CA THR A 272 5.75 -13.73 5.56
C THR A 272 5.48 -12.32 5.05
N ALA A 273 4.28 -12.09 4.54
CA ALA A 273 3.83 -10.76 4.13
C ALA A 273 3.93 -9.77 5.29
N PHE A 274 3.55 -10.20 6.51
CA PHE A 274 3.68 -9.39 7.71
C PHE A 274 5.14 -9.01 8.04
N ILE A 275 6.08 -9.97 8.04
CA ILE A 275 7.50 -9.67 8.32
C ILE A 275 8.01 -8.63 7.32
N VAL A 276 7.71 -8.81 6.03
CA VAL A 276 8.14 -7.90 4.97
C VAL A 276 7.55 -6.51 5.14
N VAL A 277 6.25 -6.40 5.43
CA VAL A 277 5.56 -5.12 5.66
C VAL A 277 6.13 -4.42 6.90
N THR A 278 6.32 -5.14 8.00
CA THR A 278 6.87 -4.59 9.24
C THR A 278 8.29 -4.08 9.06
N LEU A 279 9.14 -4.87 8.42
CA LEU A 279 10.50 -4.44 8.07
C LEU A 279 10.47 -3.21 7.16
N SER A 280 9.55 -3.16 6.19
CA SER A 280 9.41 -2.01 5.29
C SER A 280 9.03 -0.73 6.03
N PHE A 281 8.17 -0.78 7.05
CA PHE A 281 7.82 0.39 7.87
C PHE A 281 8.97 0.93 8.71
N ILE A 282 9.98 0.11 9.00
CA ILE A 282 11.19 0.53 9.71
C ILE A 282 12.25 1.02 8.71
N LEU A 283 12.50 0.25 7.66
CA LEU A 283 13.60 0.45 6.72
C LEU A 283 13.34 1.59 5.73
N THR A 284 12.12 1.72 5.21
CA THR A 284 11.80 2.75 4.20
C THR A 284 12.00 4.18 4.71
N PRO A 285 11.47 4.57 5.88
CA PRO A 285 11.72 5.92 6.40
C PRO A 285 13.21 6.17 6.63
N MET A 286 13.96 5.17 7.11
CA MET A 286 15.40 5.30 7.34
C MET A 286 16.18 5.54 6.05
N LEU A 287 15.86 4.80 4.98
CA LEU A 287 16.48 5.00 3.67
C LEU A 287 16.10 6.36 3.07
N HIS A 288 14.84 6.77 3.22
CA HIS A 288 14.40 8.06 2.72
C HIS A 288 15.01 9.23 3.49
N LEU A 289 15.14 9.15 4.81
CA LEU A 289 15.91 10.09 5.63
C LEU A 289 17.37 10.16 5.17
N THR A 290 17.99 9.01 4.93
CA THR A 290 19.40 8.92 4.50
C THR A 290 19.63 9.64 3.17
N LYS A 291 18.83 9.37 2.14
CA LYS A 291 18.98 10.09 0.85
C LYS A 291 18.72 11.58 0.98
N SER A 292 17.78 11.98 1.83
CA SER A 292 17.47 13.39 2.04
C SER A 292 18.61 14.10 2.77
N MET A 293 19.25 13.45 3.74
CA MET A 293 20.45 13.98 4.42
C MET A 293 21.64 14.08 3.47
N ILE A 294 21.86 13.10 2.60
CA ILE A 294 22.93 13.16 1.58
C ILE A 294 22.70 14.38 0.68
N TYR A 295 21.47 14.61 0.22
CA TYR A 295 21.14 15.78 -0.57
C TYR A 295 21.36 17.09 0.20
N TYR A 296 20.88 17.17 1.45
CA TYR A 296 20.99 18.35 2.30
C TYR A 296 22.45 18.78 2.54
N HIS A 297 23.31 17.84 2.94
CA HIS A 297 24.73 18.12 3.21
C HIS A 297 25.57 18.26 1.93
N ALA A 298 25.07 17.81 0.77
CA ALA A 298 25.73 18.04 -0.51
C ALA A 298 25.55 19.49 -1.01
N GLY A 299 24.53 20.21 -0.54
CA GLY A 299 24.20 21.57 -0.98
C GLY A 299 24.76 22.70 -0.10
N GLN A 300 25.04 22.45 1.17
CA GLN A 300 25.54 23.44 2.12
C GLN A 300 26.59 22.82 3.07
N SER A 301 27.66 23.56 3.36
CA SER A 301 28.58 23.26 4.47
C SER A 301 27.90 23.57 5.81
N VAL A 302 26.82 22.86 6.13
CA VAL A 302 26.15 22.97 7.41
C VAL A 302 27.02 22.28 8.45
N ALA A 303 27.38 23.00 9.51
CA ALA A 303 28.10 22.41 10.63
C ALA A 303 27.28 21.24 11.21
N GLU A 304 27.90 20.08 11.35
CA GLU A 304 27.27 18.92 11.98
C GLU A 304 26.85 19.30 13.40
N THR A 305 25.54 19.40 13.67
CA THR A 305 25.05 19.55 15.04
C THR A 305 25.42 18.29 15.82
N PRO A 306 26.08 18.39 16.98
CA PRO A 306 26.48 17.22 17.75
C PRO A 306 25.24 16.39 18.12
N PHE A 307 25.27 15.11 17.74
CA PHE A 307 24.19 14.17 18.00
C PHE A 307 24.55 13.29 19.20
N GLN A 308 23.69 13.24 20.21
CA GLN A 308 23.87 12.36 21.36
C GLN A 308 23.36 10.96 21.04
N ILE A 309 24.28 10.00 20.98
CA ILE A 309 23.96 8.57 20.91
C ILE A 309 23.28 8.19 22.23
N SER A 310 22.07 7.63 22.14
CA SER A 310 21.33 7.16 23.33
C SER A 310 21.54 5.66 23.57
N ASN A 311 21.03 5.13 24.68
CA ASN A 311 21.24 3.76 25.14
C ASN A 311 20.75 2.68 24.14
N LEU A 312 21.27 1.45 24.32
CA LEU A 312 20.95 0.27 23.53
C LEU A 312 19.43 0.04 23.42
N LEU A 313 18.95 -0.07 22.17
CA LEU A 313 17.55 -0.31 21.77
C LEU A 313 16.80 -1.31 22.65
N TRP A 314 17.42 -2.44 22.96
CA TRP A 314 16.73 -3.58 23.56
C TRP A 314 16.19 -3.29 24.96
N GLN A 315 16.91 -2.47 25.74
CA GLN A 315 16.48 -2.12 27.10
C GLN A 315 15.23 -1.22 27.10
N ASP A 316 15.17 -0.25 26.18
CA ASP A 316 14.03 0.65 26.03
C ASP A 316 12.83 -0.07 25.39
N VAL A 317 13.07 -0.94 24.40
CA VAL A 317 12.03 -1.76 23.77
C VAL A 317 11.39 -2.70 24.78
N MET A 318 12.17 -3.43 25.58
CA MET A 318 11.60 -4.41 26.51
C MET A 318 10.91 -3.77 27.72
N ARG A 319 11.38 -2.61 28.19
CA ARG A 319 10.84 -1.96 29.41
C ARG A 319 9.78 -0.91 29.13
N MET A 320 9.95 -0.08 28.10
CA MET A 320 9.07 1.07 27.83
C MET A 320 7.98 0.76 26.81
N LEU A 321 8.26 -0.08 25.80
CA LEU A 321 7.32 -0.37 24.72
C LEU A 321 6.02 -1.01 25.23
N PRO A 322 6.01 -2.03 26.13
CA PRO A 322 4.76 -2.64 26.58
C PRO A 322 3.85 -1.64 27.28
N ARG A 323 4.43 -0.80 28.16
CA ARG A 323 3.70 0.26 28.85
C ARG A 323 3.18 1.32 27.88
N ALA A 324 4.00 1.76 26.93
CA ALA A 324 3.60 2.75 25.94
C ALA A 324 2.48 2.23 25.01
N VAL A 325 2.61 1.00 24.51
CA VAL A 325 1.61 0.32 23.69
C VAL A 325 0.30 0.19 24.46
N TRP A 326 0.33 -0.30 25.70
CA TRP A 326 -0.86 -0.42 26.54
C TRP A 326 -1.57 0.92 26.77
N LEU A 327 -0.82 1.98 27.08
CA LEU A 327 -1.39 3.32 27.27
C LEU A 327 -2.06 3.84 25.98
N LYS A 328 -1.46 3.59 24.81
CA LYS A 328 -2.01 3.98 23.51
C LYS A 328 -3.24 3.16 23.12
N ILE A 329 -3.23 1.85 23.37
CA ILE A 329 -4.39 0.98 23.18
C ILE A 329 -5.53 1.42 24.10
N ARG A 330 -5.27 1.64 25.39
CA ARG A 330 -6.30 2.09 26.35
C ARG A 330 -6.89 3.44 25.95
N ALA A 331 -6.05 4.40 25.55
CA ALA A 331 -6.53 5.68 25.03
C ALA A 331 -7.32 5.51 23.73
N GLY A 332 -6.87 4.63 22.84
CA GLY A 332 -7.53 4.29 21.59
C GLY A 332 -8.90 3.66 21.79
N LEU A 333 -9.04 2.71 22.70
CA LEU A 333 -10.32 2.11 23.09
C LEU A 333 -11.27 3.16 23.66
N GLY A 334 -10.78 4.05 24.52
CA GLY A 334 -11.58 5.15 25.06
C GLY A 334 -12.09 6.11 23.99
N GLU A 335 -11.23 6.52 23.06
CA GLU A 335 -11.63 7.36 21.91
C GLU A 335 -12.53 6.59 20.92
N GLY A 336 -12.29 5.30 20.73
CA GLY A 336 -13.13 4.40 19.93
C GLY A 336 -14.55 4.31 20.46
N LEU A 337 -14.72 4.09 21.77
CA LEU A 337 -16.04 4.08 22.42
C LEU A 337 -16.75 5.43 22.29
N ARG A 338 -16.03 6.55 22.50
CA ARG A 338 -16.58 7.90 22.29
C ARG A 338 -16.97 8.13 20.82
N PHE A 339 -16.21 7.55 19.89
CA PHE A 339 -16.49 7.62 18.46
C PHE A 339 -17.76 6.84 18.09
N VAL A 340 -17.92 5.63 18.63
CA VAL A 340 -19.12 4.79 18.46
C VAL A 340 -20.38 5.51 18.97
N VAL A 341 -20.34 6.00 20.21
CA VAL A 341 -21.52 6.56 20.90
C VAL A 341 -21.83 8.00 20.46
N GLY A 342 -20.84 8.73 19.92
CA GLY A 342 -21.00 10.14 19.57
C GLY A 342 -22.03 10.37 18.46
N PRO A 343 -23.11 11.16 18.69
CA PRO A 343 -24.19 11.34 17.70
C PRO A 343 -23.71 12.02 16.41
N ARG A 344 -22.67 12.86 16.51
CA ARG A 344 -22.02 13.51 15.35
C ARG A 344 -21.35 12.51 14.40
N ASN A 345 -21.14 11.26 14.84
CA ASN A 345 -20.52 10.22 14.03
C ASN A 345 -21.53 9.28 13.35
N LEU A 346 -22.81 9.35 13.75
CA LEU A 346 -23.87 8.50 13.20
C LEU A 346 -23.96 8.52 11.67
N PRO A 347 -23.82 9.68 10.97
CA PRO A 347 -23.83 9.68 9.51
C PRO A 347 -22.71 8.83 8.89
N PHE A 348 -21.54 8.79 9.51
CA PHE A 348 -20.40 8.01 9.03
C PHE A 348 -20.55 6.52 9.33
N HIS A 349 -21.14 6.18 10.49
CA HIS A 349 -21.51 4.79 10.81
C HIS A 349 -22.57 4.28 9.85
N ALA A 350 -23.62 5.07 9.59
CA ALA A 350 -24.67 4.74 8.63
C ALA A 350 -24.10 4.58 7.21
N ALA A 351 -23.19 5.47 6.79
CA ALA A 351 -22.52 5.36 5.50
C ALA A 351 -21.65 4.09 5.40
N SER A 352 -20.96 3.70 6.48
CA SER A 352 -20.20 2.45 6.51
C SER A 352 -21.10 1.20 6.41
N LEU A 353 -22.23 1.19 7.11
CA LEU A 353 -23.22 0.11 7.03
C LEU A 353 -23.86 0.04 5.64
N ALA A 354 -24.20 1.20 5.07
CA ALA A 354 -24.73 1.29 3.71
C ALA A 354 -23.74 0.75 2.69
N ALA A 355 -22.46 1.10 2.80
CA ALA A 355 -21.41 0.56 1.94
C ALA A 355 -21.36 -0.97 1.99
N LEU A 356 -21.39 -1.54 3.20
CA LEU A 356 -21.37 -2.99 3.40
C LEU A 356 -22.59 -3.65 2.77
N ALA A 357 -23.79 -3.11 3.02
CA ALA A 357 -25.04 -3.65 2.48
C ALA A 357 -25.11 -3.58 0.95
N ILE A 358 -24.68 -2.45 0.37
CA ILE A 358 -24.55 -2.27 -1.09
C ILE A 358 -23.59 -3.31 -1.66
N GLY A 359 -22.44 -3.49 -1.00
CA GLY A 359 -21.45 -4.51 -1.34
C GLY A 359 -22.06 -5.91 -1.35
N ILE A 360 -22.69 -6.33 -0.25
CA ILE A 360 -23.31 -7.66 -0.11
C ILE A 360 -24.33 -7.89 -1.23
N TYR A 361 -25.19 -6.90 -1.49
CA TYR A 361 -26.18 -6.97 -2.56
C TYR A 361 -25.52 -7.13 -3.93
N MET A 362 -24.51 -6.30 -4.25
CA MET A 362 -23.77 -6.37 -5.51
C MET A 362 -23.07 -7.72 -5.70
N GLY A 363 -22.37 -8.20 -4.66
CA GLY A 363 -21.63 -9.47 -4.68
C GLY A 363 -22.56 -10.68 -4.82
N TYR A 364 -23.68 -10.67 -4.10
CA TYR A 364 -24.69 -11.72 -4.24
C TYR A 364 -25.27 -11.76 -5.64
N ASN A 365 -25.64 -10.60 -6.20
CA ASN A 365 -26.12 -10.53 -7.58
C ASN A 365 -25.10 -11.08 -8.57
N VAL A 366 -23.82 -10.73 -8.45
CA VAL A 366 -22.74 -11.28 -9.29
C VAL A 366 -22.63 -12.80 -9.16
N SER A 367 -22.77 -13.34 -7.94
CA SER A 367 -22.70 -14.78 -7.73
C SER A 367 -23.79 -15.55 -8.47
N VAL A 368 -24.99 -14.96 -8.63
CA VAL A 368 -26.14 -15.61 -9.26
C VAL A 368 -26.38 -15.21 -10.73
N SER A 369 -25.82 -14.09 -11.21
CA SER A 369 -26.15 -13.49 -12.52
C SER A 369 -25.42 -14.08 -13.74
N GLY A 370 -24.62 -15.13 -13.56
CA GLY A 370 -23.89 -15.82 -14.64
C GLY A 370 -22.41 -16.08 -14.32
N VAL A 371 -21.77 -15.18 -13.56
CA VAL A 371 -20.37 -15.33 -13.10
C VAL A 371 -20.23 -16.54 -12.17
N GLY A 372 -21.28 -16.93 -11.43
CA GLY A 372 -21.28 -18.17 -10.66
C GLY A 372 -20.94 -19.42 -11.48
N SER A 373 -21.43 -19.52 -12.70
CA SER A 373 -21.07 -20.65 -13.60
C SER A 373 -19.58 -20.60 -14.00
N SER A 374 -19.02 -19.40 -14.10
CA SER A 374 -17.59 -19.20 -14.34
C SER A 374 -16.79 -19.62 -13.12
N LEU A 375 -17.18 -19.23 -11.90
CA LEU A 375 -16.53 -19.69 -10.65
C LEU A 375 -16.45 -21.22 -10.57
N LEU A 376 -17.55 -21.91 -10.91
CA LEU A 376 -17.57 -23.38 -11.00
C LEU A 376 -16.61 -23.90 -12.09
N GLY A 377 -16.61 -23.26 -13.26
CA GLY A 377 -15.67 -23.58 -14.35
C GLY A 377 -14.19 -23.34 -14.02
N LEU A 378 -13.91 -22.51 -13.01
CA LEU A 378 -12.56 -22.25 -12.48
C LEU A 378 -12.12 -23.30 -11.45
N GLY A 379 -12.98 -24.27 -11.12
CA GLY A 379 -12.71 -25.30 -10.14
C GLY A 379 -13.18 -24.96 -8.73
N ALA A 380 -13.94 -23.87 -8.52
CA ALA A 380 -14.63 -23.67 -7.26
C ALA A 380 -15.66 -24.78 -7.08
N GLN A 381 -15.61 -25.48 -5.95
CA GLN A 381 -16.58 -26.51 -5.61
C GLN A 381 -17.44 -26.01 -4.46
N PRO A 382 -18.78 -26.09 -4.55
CA PRO A 382 -19.64 -25.70 -3.46
C PRO A 382 -19.28 -26.45 -2.18
N GLY A 383 -19.16 -25.73 -1.07
CA GLY A 383 -18.82 -26.29 0.24
C GLY A 383 -17.35 -26.70 0.42
N HIS A 384 -16.48 -26.44 -0.57
CA HIS A 384 -15.04 -26.68 -0.45
C HIS A 384 -14.31 -25.36 -0.16
N GLY A 385 -13.61 -25.30 0.98
CA GLY A 385 -12.76 -24.18 1.36
C GLY A 385 -11.38 -24.28 0.72
N ASN A 386 -10.55 -23.24 0.88
CA ASN A 386 -9.17 -23.28 0.36
C ASN A 386 -8.38 -24.42 1.07
N PRO A 387 -7.77 -25.38 0.32
CA PRO A 387 -6.96 -26.45 0.90
C PRO A 387 -5.82 -25.98 1.81
N ASP A 388 -5.34 -24.74 1.65
CA ASP A 388 -4.35 -24.13 2.54
C ASP A 388 -4.86 -24.04 4.00
N PHE A 389 -6.19 -23.99 4.22
CA PHE A 389 -6.79 -24.05 5.55
C PHE A 389 -6.55 -25.40 6.27
N ARG A 390 -6.15 -26.47 5.55
CA ARG A 390 -5.74 -27.74 6.18
C ARG A 390 -4.51 -27.57 7.07
N GLN A 391 -3.61 -26.63 6.73
CA GLN A 391 -2.39 -26.38 7.52
C GLN A 391 -2.69 -25.70 8.86
N PHE A 392 -3.79 -24.93 8.94
CA PHE A 392 -4.20 -24.23 10.16
C PHE A 392 -4.72 -25.17 11.26
N THR A 393 -5.16 -26.40 10.91
CA THR A 393 -5.55 -27.37 11.95
C THR A 393 -4.38 -27.93 12.77
N ALA A 394 -3.14 -27.59 12.44
CA ALA A 394 -1.95 -27.79 13.26
C ALA A 394 -1.31 -26.46 13.73
N ALA A 395 -2.08 -25.35 13.74
CA ALA A 395 -1.56 -23.99 13.84
C ALA A 395 -0.76 -23.72 15.13
N THR A 396 0.37 -23.05 14.92
CA THR A 396 1.07 -22.31 15.97
C THR A 396 0.42 -20.93 16.12
N PRO A 397 0.54 -20.24 17.28
CA PRO A 397 -0.03 -18.89 17.49
C PRO A 397 0.42 -17.82 16.48
N VAL A 398 1.35 -18.14 15.58
CA VAL A 398 1.95 -17.25 14.58
C VAL A 398 0.96 -16.88 13.47
N ASP A 399 0.08 -17.80 13.06
CA ASP A 399 -0.84 -17.57 11.95
C ASP A 399 -1.99 -16.64 12.33
N GLY A 400 -2.58 -16.82 13.51
CA GLY A 400 -3.59 -15.90 14.03
C GLY A 400 -3.04 -14.48 14.26
N VAL A 401 -1.78 -14.36 14.67
CA VAL A 401 -1.06 -13.08 14.76
C VAL A 401 -0.90 -12.44 13.38
N ALA A 402 -0.63 -13.22 12.35
CA ALA A 402 -0.51 -12.73 10.98
C ALA A 402 -1.83 -12.24 10.39
N ILE A 403 -2.92 -13.00 10.58
CA ILE A 403 -4.29 -12.60 10.20
C ILE A 403 -4.67 -11.30 10.91
N PHE A 404 -4.49 -11.24 12.23
CA PHE A 404 -4.70 -10.04 13.04
C PHE A 404 -4.02 -8.81 12.43
N LEU A 405 -2.71 -8.92 12.16
CA LEU A 405 -1.93 -7.79 11.69
C LEU A 405 -2.35 -7.36 10.30
N ASN A 406 -2.68 -8.32 9.42
CA ASN A 406 -3.23 -8.02 8.11
C ASN A 406 -4.54 -7.21 8.23
N ASN A 407 -5.52 -7.71 8.98
CA ASN A 407 -6.84 -7.07 9.08
C ASN A 407 -6.75 -5.72 9.81
N TRP A 408 -5.84 -5.59 10.78
CA TRP A 408 -5.54 -4.32 11.44
C TRP A 408 -4.87 -3.30 10.51
N PHE A 409 -3.89 -3.72 9.69
CA PHE A 409 -3.23 -2.84 8.71
C PHE A 409 -4.18 -2.43 7.58
N VAL A 410 -5.04 -3.34 7.10
CA VAL A 410 -6.07 -3.02 6.12
C VAL A 410 -7.03 -1.98 6.70
N SER A 411 -7.50 -2.18 7.95
CA SER A 411 -8.33 -1.21 8.66
C SER A 411 -7.66 0.15 8.82
N PHE A 412 -6.37 0.14 9.14
CA PHE A 412 -5.55 1.35 9.18
C PHE A 412 -5.53 2.05 7.82
N ALA A 413 -5.17 1.33 6.76
CA ALA A 413 -5.13 1.89 5.41
C ALA A 413 -6.50 2.40 4.98
N THR A 414 -7.59 1.71 5.32
CA THR A 414 -8.98 2.11 5.04
C THR A 414 -9.37 3.39 5.77
N ALA A 415 -8.94 3.57 7.02
CA ALA A 415 -9.16 4.83 7.73
C ALA A 415 -8.41 6.00 7.06
N PHE A 416 -7.16 5.80 6.67
CA PHE A 416 -6.33 6.86 6.08
C PHE A 416 -6.60 7.14 4.59
N SER A 417 -7.06 6.14 3.84
CA SER A 417 -7.51 6.32 2.45
C SER A 417 -8.70 7.28 2.36
N GLY A 418 -9.39 7.49 3.48
CA GLY A 418 -10.41 8.52 3.66
C GLY A 418 -9.94 9.92 3.27
N LEU A 419 -8.63 10.23 3.32
CA LEU A 419 -8.09 11.50 2.80
C LEU A 419 -8.43 11.75 1.31
N GLY A 420 -8.70 10.69 0.54
CA GLY A 420 -9.33 10.76 -0.78
C GLY A 420 -10.83 11.10 -0.73
N PHE A 421 -11.22 12.01 0.16
CA PHE A 421 -12.60 12.49 0.35
C PHE A 421 -13.62 11.42 0.77
N GLY A 422 -13.17 10.36 1.45
CA GLY A 422 -14.01 9.33 2.05
C GLY A 422 -14.51 8.26 1.08
N ALA A 423 -14.49 8.52 -0.23
CA ALA A 423 -14.86 7.54 -1.25
C ALA A 423 -14.01 6.26 -1.21
N PRO A 424 -12.68 6.30 -1.02
CA PRO A 424 -11.87 5.09 -0.92
C PRO A 424 -12.23 4.22 0.29
N SER A 425 -12.48 4.82 1.45
CA SER A 425 -12.96 4.09 2.64
C SER A 425 -14.31 3.42 2.39
N PHE A 426 -15.22 4.11 1.70
CA PHE A 426 -16.51 3.57 1.28
C PHE A 426 -16.34 2.39 0.32
N ILE A 427 -15.52 2.53 -0.71
CA ILE A 427 -15.26 1.47 -1.69
C ILE A 427 -14.59 0.25 -1.02
N SER A 428 -13.67 0.46 -0.06
CA SER A 428 -13.06 -0.66 0.68
C SER A 428 -14.08 -1.45 1.47
N ILE A 429 -14.98 -0.79 2.20
CA ILE A 429 -16.06 -1.48 2.94
C ILE A 429 -17.03 -2.15 1.98
N MET A 430 -17.39 -1.47 0.89
CA MET A 430 -18.26 -2.02 -0.16
C MET A 430 -17.64 -3.26 -0.80
N PHE A 431 -16.32 -3.28 -1.00
CA PHE A 431 -15.62 -4.46 -1.52
C PHE A 431 -15.62 -5.62 -0.52
N THR A 432 -15.41 -5.37 0.77
CA THR A 432 -15.57 -6.41 1.80
C THR A 432 -17.00 -6.97 1.79
N GLY A 433 -18.00 -6.09 1.70
CA GLY A 433 -19.39 -6.51 1.51
C GLY A 433 -19.59 -7.33 0.24
N PHE A 434 -18.97 -6.92 -0.88
CA PHE A 434 -19.01 -7.63 -2.15
C PHE A 434 -18.45 -9.05 -2.01
N THR A 435 -17.30 -9.23 -1.36
CA THR A 435 -16.74 -10.56 -1.10
C THR A 435 -17.67 -11.41 -0.24
N LEU A 436 -18.28 -10.84 0.81
CA LEU A 436 -19.29 -11.55 1.61
C LEU A 436 -20.53 -11.93 0.79
N GLY A 437 -20.98 -11.05 -0.10
CA GLY A 437 -22.08 -11.30 -1.03
C GLY A 437 -21.78 -12.43 -2.01
N VAL A 438 -20.56 -12.50 -2.53
CA VAL A 438 -20.11 -13.62 -3.37
C VAL A 438 -20.04 -14.91 -2.56
N LEU A 439 -19.54 -14.85 -1.31
CA LEU A 439 -19.41 -16.02 -0.44
C LEU A 439 -20.75 -16.63 -0.02
N VAL A 440 -21.77 -15.81 0.27
CA VAL A 440 -23.13 -16.30 0.59
C VAL A 440 -23.85 -16.87 -0.64
N GLY A 441 -23.34 -16.62 -1.84
CA GLY A 441 -23.84 -17.20 -3.07
C GLY A 441 -23.81 -18.73 -3.06
N PRO A 442 -24.80 -19.40 -3.67
CA PRO A 442 -24.96 -20.86 -3.58
C PRO A 442 -23.81 -21.65 -4.24
N GLN A 443 -23.02 -21.02 -5.10
CA GLN A 443 -21.86 -21.64 -5.75
C GLN A 443 -20.68 -21.85 -4.80
N LEU A 444 -20.59 -21.10 -3.70
CA LEU A 444 -19.55 -21.25 -2.68
C LEU A 444 -20.12 -21.83 -1.38
N SER A 445 -21.23 -21.27 -0.89
CA SER A 445 -21.90 -21.72 0.33
C SER A 445 -23.26 -22.35 0.00
N PRO A 446 -23.37 -23.69 -0.08
CA PRO A 446 -24.63 -24.38 -0.38
C PRO A 446 -25.79 -24.09 0.57
N SER A 447 -25.49 -23.64 1.80
CA SER A 447 -26.49 -23.28 2.79
C SER A 447 -26.06 -22.05 3.60
N LEU A 448 -27.06 -21.34 4.14
CA LEU A 448 -26.80 -20.21 5.06
C LEU A 448 -26.07 -20.65 6.32
N THR A 449 -26.26 -21.91 6.75
CA THR A 449 -25.54 -22.51 7.88
C THR A 449 -24.04 -22.62 7.59
N MET A 450 -23.66 -23.09 6.40
CA MET A 450 -22.27 -23.17 5.97
C MET A 450 -21.62 -21.79 5.88
N PHE A 451 -22.32 -20.81 5.30
CA PHE A 451 -21.87 -19.42 5.28
C PHE A 451 -21.66 -18.87 6.70
N SER A 452 -22.63 -19.10 7.59
CA SER A 452 -22.58 -18.63 8.98
C SER A 452 -21.43 -19.26 9.75
N ALA A 453 -21.16 -20.55 9.54
CA ALA A 453 -20.02 -21.25 10.13
C ALA A 453 -18.66 -20.68 9.68
N ALA A 454 -18.58 -20.19 8.45
CA ALA A 454 -17.36 -19.59 7.91
C ALA A 454 -17.12 -18.17 8.43
N ILE A 455 -18.17 -17.39 8.71
CA ILE A 455 -18.03 -15.96 9.02
C ILE A 455 -18.28 -15.64 10.49
N LEU A 456 -19.33 -16.17 11.13
CA LEU A 456 -19.74 -15.73 12.46
C LEU A 456 -18.67 -15.85 13.55
N PRO A 457 -17.83 -16.91 13.62
CA PRO A 457 -16.88 -17.06 14.72
C PRO A 457 -15.97 -15.84 14.91
N HIS A 458 -15.30 -15.39 13.84
CA HIS A 458 -14.40 -14.23 13.88
C HIS A 458 -15.08 -12.94 13.40
N GLY A 459 -16.00 -13.04 12.43
CA GLY A 459 -16.65 -11.92 11.76
C GLY A 459 -17.56 -11.08 12.66
N ILE A 460 -18.06 -11.64 13.77
CA ILE A 460 -18.80 -10.86 14.78
C ILE A 460 -17.95 -9.77 15.45
N ILE A 461 -16.63 -9.94 15.47
CA ILE A 461 -15.67 -8.97 16.00
C ILE A 461 -15.05 -8.16 14.85
N GLU A 462 -14.66 -8.85 13.78
CA GLU A 462 -13.93 -8.25 12.67
C GLU A 462 -14.78 -7.24 11.88
N ILE A 463 -15.99 -7.63 11.46
CA ILE A 463 -16.83 -6.79 10.60
C ILE A 463 -17.17 -5.46 11.30
N PRO A 464 -17.66 -5.44 12.55
CA PRO A 464 -17.88 -4.17 13.26
C PRO A 464 -16.61 -3.35 13.42
N SER A 465 -15.47 -3.99 13.71
CA SER A 465 -14.18 -3.29 13.84
C SER A 465 -13.78 -2.62 12.53
N PHE A 466 -13.92 -3.32 11.41
CA PHE A 466 -13.61 -2.79 10.08
C PHE A 466 -14.56 -1.65 9.67
N LEU A 467 -15.85 -1.78 9.95
CA LEU A 467 -16.84 -0.71 9.75
C LEU A 467 -16.49 0.55 10.54
N LEU A 468 -16.05 0.42 11.79
CA LEU A 468 -15.63 1.56 12.60
C LEU A 468 -14.38 2.25 12.04
N ALA A 469 -13.41 1.47 11.54
CA ALA A 469 -12.23 2.02 10.87
C ALA A 469 -12.61 2.79 9.60
N GLY A 470 -13.50 2.23 8.77
CA GLY A 470 -13.99 2.91 7.57
C GLY A 470 -14.88 4.11 7.85
N SER A 471 -15.69 4.08 8.90
CA SER A 471 -16.46 5.24 9.40
C SER A 471 -15.52 6.38 9.84
N ALA A 472 -14.45 6.06 10.58
CA ALA A 472 -13.41 7.03 10.91
C ALA A 472 -12.74 7.61 9.65
N GLY A 473 -12.52 6.78 8.62
CA GLY A 473 -12.02 7.21 7.32
C GLY A 473 -12.95 8.12 6.55
N MET A 474 -14.26 7.84 6.52
CA MET A 474 -15.25 8.73 5.90
C MET A 474 -15.32 10.07 6.62
N ARG A 475 -15.22 10.08 7.97
CA ARG A 475 -15.13 11.33 8.75
C ARG A 475 -13.86 12.11 8.42
N LEU A 476 -12.73 11.42 8.25
CA LEU A 476 -11.47 12.01 7.80
C LEU A 476 -11.62 12.61 6.40
N GLY A 477 -12.33 11.93 5.49
CA GLY A 477 -12.65 12.42 4.16
C GLY A 477 -13.52 13.67 4.16
N TYR A 478 -14.52 13.73 5.03
CA TYR A 478 -15.29 14.95 5.25
C TYR A 478 -14.41 16.11 5.74
N ALA A 479 -13.45 15.84 6.64
CA ALA A 479 -12.50 16.85 7.09
C ALA A 479 -11.57 17.33 5.95
N ALA A 480 -11.13 16.41 5.09
CA ALA A 480 -10.33 16.72 3.90
C ALA A 480 -11.13 17.57 2.89
N LEU A 481 -12.40 17.23 2.63
CA LEU A 481 -13.33 18.04 1.82
C LEU A 481 -13.48 19.45 2.38
N LYS A 482 -13.72 19.58 3.69
CA LYS A 482 -13.86 20.87 4.35
C LYS A 482 -12.61 21.73 4.16
N THR A 483 -11.43 21.14 4.32
CA THR A 483 -10.14 21.83 4.12
C THR A 483 -9.94 22.26 2.67
N LYS A 484 -10.37 21.44 1.71
CA LYS A 484 -10.25 21.75 0.29
C LYS A 484 -11.17 22.89 -0.16
N PHE A 485 -12.43 22.88 0.28
CA PHE A 485 -13.46 23.83 -0.16
C PHE A 485 -13.60 25.06 0.73
N ARG A 486 -13.10 25.01 1.97
CA ARG A 486 -13.10 26.12 2.93
C ARG A 486 -11.73 26.20 3.63
N PRO A 487 -10.65 26.54 2.89
CA PRO A 487 -9.31 26.54 3.44
C PRO A 487 -9.17 27.60 4.54
N GLY A 488 -8.59 27.22 5.67
CA GLY A 488 -8.29 28.13 6.76
C GLY A 488 -7.81 27.41 8.03
N PRO A 489 -7.36 28.15 9.05
CA PRO A 489 -6.81 27.57 10.28
C PRO A 489 -7.78 26.62 11.00
N GLU A 490 -9.09 26.91 10.95
CA GLU A 490 -10.12 26.06 11.56
C GLU A 490 -10.31 24.73 10.82
N SER A 491 -10.26 24.73 9.48
CA SER A 491 -10.38 23.50 8.70
C SER A 491 -9.15 22.61 8.89
N ASP A 492 -7.96 23.21 8.95
CA ASP A 492 -6.69 22.51 9.17
C ASP A 492 -6.65 21.89 10.56
N ALA A 493 -7.09 22.63 11.59
CA ALA A 493 -7.22 22.13 12.95
C ALA A 493 -8.25 20.98 13.03
N TYR A 494 -9.37 21.10 12.31
CA TYR A 494 -10.38 20.04 12.24
C TYR A 494 -9.85 18.78 11.56
N LEU A 495 -9.11 18.92 10.45
CA LEU A 495 -8.44 17.81 9.76
C LEU A 495 -7.41 17.14 10.66
N SER A 496 -6.55 17.91 11.32
CA SER A 496 -5.54 17.39 12.25
C SER A 496 -6.18 16.63 13.43
N LYS A 497 -7.25 17.18 14.02
CA LYS A 497 -8.00 16.51 15.10
C LYS A 497 -8.65 15.22 14.62
N THR A 498 -9.21 15.22 13.41
CA THR A 498 -9.87 14.03 12.83
C THR A 498 -8.86 12.96 12.44
N MET A 499 -7.70 13.35 11.92
CA MET A 499 -6.59 12.42 11.64
C MET A 499 -6.07 11.77 12.93
N ARG A 500 -5.91 12.56 14.00
CA ARG A 500 -5.55 12.04 15.33
C ARG A 500 -6.60 11.06 15.86
N LEU A 501 -7.88 11.41 15.71
CA LEU A 501 -8.99 10.52 16.08
C LEU A 501 -8.91 9.19 15.31
N ALA A 502 -8.70 9.23 13.99
CA ALA A 502 -8.57 8.03 13.17
C ALA A 502 -7.41 7.13 13.64
N VAL A 503 -6.25 7.71 14.00
CA VAL A 503 -5.15 6.95 14.63
C VAL A 503 -5.62 6.25 15.89
N TYR A 504 -6.24 6.99 16.82
CA TYR A 504 -6.65 6.42 18.11
C TYR A 504 -7.72 5.35 17.96
N VAL A 505 -8.71 5.54 17.08
CA VAL A 505 -9.73 4.53 16.77
C VAL A 505 -9.05 3.25 16.28
N VAL A 506 -8.21 3.33 15.24
CA VAL A 506 -7.56 2.14 14.68
C VAL A 506 -6.61 1.47 15.69
N VAL A 507 -5.82 2.24 16.44
CA VAL A 507 -4.98 1.67 17.52
C VAL A 507 -5.83 0.99 18.60
N GLY A 508 -6.99 1.55 18.93
CA GLY A 508 -7.95 0.96 19.86
C GLY A 508 -8.59 -0.33 19.35
N LEU A 509 -8.73 -0.50 18.03
CA LEU A 509 -9.27 -1.72 17.42
C LEU A 509 -8.25 -2.88 17.40
N ALA A 510 -6.95 -2.64 17.63
CA ALA A 510 -5.91 -3.66 17.55
C ALA A 510 -6.21 -4.92 18.42
N PRO A 511 -6.63 -4.81 19.70
CA PRO A 511 -6.98 -5.98 20.50
C PRO A 511 -8.17 -6.76 19.95
N LEU A 512 -9.13 -6.10 19.30
CA LEU A 512 -10.30 -6.75 18.71
C LEU A 512 -9.89 -7.59 17.49
N PHE A 513 -9.08 -7.02 16.60
CA PHE A 513 -8.52 -7.79 15.48
C PHE A 513 -7.58 -8.91 15.96
N PHE A 514 -6.87 -8.72 17.08
CA PHE A 514 -6.04 -9.77 17.66
C PHE A 514 -6.89 -10.97 18.09
N ILE A 515 -7.98 -10.73 18.82
CA ILE A 515 -8.92 -11.78 19.21
C ILE A 515 -9.57 -12.41 17.98
N ALA A 516 -10.01 -11.61 17.01
CA ALA A 516 -10.61 -12.10 15.77
C ALA A 516 -9.65 -12.99 14.96
N GLY A 517 -8.39 -12.59 14.80
CA GLY A 517 -7.38 -13.35 14.06
C GLY A 517 -7.04 -14.70 14.71
N LEU A 518 -7.00 -14.76 16.05
CA LEU A 518 -6.87 -16.05 16.76
C LEU A 518 -8.09 -16.95 16.52
N ILE A 519 -9.30 -16.40 16.59
CA ILE A 519 -10.53 -17.17 16.30
C ILE A 519 -10.57 -17.61 14.83
N GLU A 520 -10.11 -16.78 13.89
CA GLU A 520 -10.06 -17.10 12.47
C GLU A 520 -9.06 -18.22 12.16
N ALA A 521 -7.86 -18.18 12.75
CA ALA A 521 -6.86 -19.22 12.55
C ALA A 521 -7.24 -20.54 13.24
N ASP A 522 -7.70 -20.48 14.49
CA ASP A 522 -7.76 -21.68 15.35
C ASP A 522 -9.16 -22.28 15.45
N VAL A 523 -10.21 -21.44 15.47
CA VAL A 523 -11.59 -21.87 15.77
C VAL A 523 -12.44 -22.00 14.51
N THR A 524 -12.32 -21.05 13.59
CA THR A 524 -13.18 -20.98 12.39
C THR A 524 -13.07 -22.23 11.51
N PRO A 525 -11.87 -22.80 11.21
CA PRO A 525 -11.77 -24.00 10.39
C PRO A 525 -12.42 -25.22 11.04
N PHE A 526 -12.34 -25.33 12.38
CA PHE A 526 -13.00 -26.39 13.13
C PHE A 526 -14.53 -26.26 13.04
N VAL A 527 -15.06 -25.04 13.23
CA VAL A 527 -16.50 -24.76 13.08
C VAL A 527 -16.97 -25.05 11.65
N MET A 528 -16.23 -24.61 10.63
CA MET A 528 -16.54 -24.88 9.23
C MET A 528 -16.68 -26.39 8.95
N LYS A 529 -15.73 -27.22 9.41
CA LYS A 529 -15.78 -28.69 9.22
C LYS A 529 -17.02 -29.32 9.88
N MET A 530 -17.40 -28.87 11.07
CA MET A 530 -18.60 -29.37 11.76
C MET A 530 -19.89 -29.10 10.97
N PHE A 531 -19.93 -28.04 10.17
CA PHE A 531 -21.09 -27.65 9.37
C PHE A 531 -20.97 -28.05 7.89
N GLY A 532 -20.10 -29.00 7.56
CA GLY A 532 -20.05 -29.65 6.24
C GLY A 532 -19.07 -29.04 5.25
N TRP A 533 -18.20 -28.11 5.68
CA TRP A 533 -17.10 -27.68 4.82
C TRP A 533 -16.04 -28.77 4.70
N THR A 534 -15.62 -29.00 3.46
CA THR A 534 -14.44 -29.80 3.13
C THR A 534 -13.30 -28.86 2.77
N PHE A 535 -12.08 -29.23 3.11
CA PHE A 535 -10.87 -28.51 2.74
C PHE A 535 -9.95 -29.49 2.10
#